data_AF-A0A6A6V020-F1
#
_entry.id   AF-A0A6A6V020-F1
#
_cell.length_a   1.000
_cell.length_b   1.000
_cell.length_c   1.000
_cell.angle_alpha   90.00
_cell.angle_beta   90.00
_cell.angle_gamma   90.00
#
_symmetry.space_group_name_H-M   'P 1'
#
loop_
_entity.id
_entity.type
_entity.pdbx_description
1 polymer ?
#
loop_
_entity_poly.entity_id
_entity_poly.type
_entity_poly.pdbx_seq_one_letter_code
_entity_poly.pdbx_strand_id
1 'polypeptide(L)'
;LSLGILLLELCFGKRLEDHSLRKQYPTGEGKEKQAFDLAAALVWNQHVDGEAGDGYACAVRWCFAGASIHSQSWRGEIIKNVI
;
A
#
# COMPACT_ATOMS: atom_id res chain seq x y z
N LEU A 1 2.95 3.71 4.38
CA LEU A 1 1.94 3.83 3.31
C LEU A 1 2.52 4.33 1.98
N SER A 2 3.49 5.23 2.01
CA SER A 2 3.93 5.98 0.82
C SER A 2 4.57 5.14 -0.29
N LEU A 3 5.31 4.07 0.03
CA LEU A 3 6.02 3.28 -0.99
C LEU A 3 5.08 2.50 -1.92
N GLY A 4 4.07 1.81 -1.39
CA GLY A 4 3.14 1.05 -2.23
C GLY A 4 2.30 1.94 -3.15
N ILE A 5 1.90 3.13 -2.67
CA ILE A 5 1.21 4.12 -3.51
C ILE A 5 2.15 4.60 -4.61
N LEU A 6 3.39 4.96 -4.29
CA LEU A 6 4.36 5.44 -5.28
C LEU A 6 4.64 4.40 -6.37
N LEU A 7 4.70 3.11 -6.01
CA LEU A 7 4.85 2.03 -6.99
C LEU A 7 3.64 1.98 -7.94
N LEU A 8 2.42 2.09 -7.43
CA LEU A 8 1.23 2.19 -8.29
C LEU A 8 1.28 3.42 -9.21
N GLU A 9 1.68 4.58 -8.67
CA GLU A 9 1.79 5.80 -9.47
C GLU A 9 2.81 5.67 -10.62
N LEU A 10 3.93 4.98 -10.37
CA LEU A 10 4.93 4.68 -11.39
C LEU A 10 4.43 3.65 -12.40
N CYS A 11 3.72 2.61 -11.96
CA CYS A 11 3.17 1.57 -12.81
C CYS A 11 2.17 2.12 -13.83
N PHE A 12 1.32 3.08 -13.42
CA PHE A 12 0.26 3.64 -14.27
C PHE A 12 0.54 5.05 -14.77
N GLY A 13 1.65 5.67 -14.38
CA GLY A 13 2.00 7.04 -14.73
C GLY A 13 0.99 8.09 -14.24
N LYS A 14 0.22 7.80 -13.17
CA LYS A 14 -0.88 8.64 -12.68
C LYS A 14 -0.82 8.80 -11.18
N ARG A 15 -1.20 9.97 -10.65
CA ARG A 15 -1.31 10.18 -9.20
C ARG A 15 -2.53 9.49 -8.62
N LEU A 16 -2.41 8.99 -7.38
CA LEU A 16 -3.56 8.41 -6.66
C LEU A 16 -4.66 9.46 -6.43
N GLU A 17 -4.28 10.72 -6.14
CA GLU A 17 -5.22 11.82 -5.89
C GLU A 17 -6.10 12.14 -7.12
N ASP A 18 -5.57 11.92 -8.33
CA ASP A 18 -6.28 12.10 -9.59
C ASP A 18 -7.06 10.85 -10.02
N HIS A 19 -6.89 9.73 -9.32
CA HIS A 19 -7.51 8.46 -9.64
C HIS A 19 -8.99 8.46 -9.23
N SER A 20 -9.85 7.90 -10.09
CA SER A 20 -11.30 7.85 -9.86
C SER A 20 -11.65 7.09 -8.58
N LEU A 21 -10.86 6.06 -8.23
CA LEU A 21 -11.01 5.31 -6.98
C LEU A 21 -10.84 6.20 -5.74
N ARG A 22 -9.90 7.15 -5.73
CA ARG A 22 -9.72 8.04 -4.58
C ARG A 22 -10.84 9.07 -4.46
N LYS A 23 -11.37 9.53 -5.59
CA LYS A 23 -12.49 10.47 -5.67
C LYS A 23 -13.82 9.89 -5.18
N GLN A 24 -13.92 8.56 -5.05
CA GLN A 24 -15.09 7.90 -4.45
C GLN A 24 -15.09 7.97 -2.91
N TYR A 25 -13.95 8.28 -2.30
CA TYR A 25 -13.85 8.43 -0.85
C TYR A 25 -13.97 9.89 -0.41
N PRO A 26 -14.51 10.17 0.79
CA PRO A 26 -14.53 11.50 1.36
C PRO A 26 -13.13 12.12 1.41
N THR A 27 -13.04 13.45 1.41
CA THR A 27 -11.74 14.13 1.45
C THR A 27 -10.98 13.74 2.73
N GLY A 28 -11.66 13.62 3.87
CA GLY A 28 -11.08 13.16 5.15
C GLY A 28 -9.89 13.99 5.63
N GLU A 29 -9.54 13.89 6.91
CA GLU A 29 -8.34 14.56 7.43
C GLU A 29 -7.45 13.61 8.22
N GLY A 30 -6.14 13.86 8.18
CA GLY A 30 -5.13 13.11 8.93
C GLY A 30 -5.20 11.59 8.69
N LYS A 31 -5.65 10.85 9.72
CA LYS A 31 -5.74 9.37 9.68
C LYS A 31 -6.85 8.87 8.76
N GLU A 32 -7.95 9.61 8.62
CA GLU A 32 -9.05 9.23 7.74
C GLU A 32 -8.62 9.32 6.28
N LYS A 33 -7.94 10.42 5.91
CA LYS A 33 -7.33 10.57 4.57
C LYS A 33 -6.43 9.38 4.26
N GLN A 34 -5.54 9.00 5.19
CA GLN A 34 -4.62 7.87 5.01
C GLN A 34 -5.34 6.52 4.86
N ALA A 35 -6.43 6.30 5.60
CA ALA A 35 -7.23 5.08 5.49
C ALA A 35 -7.95 5.01 4.14
N PHE A 36 -8.48 6.13 3.66
CA PHE A 36 -9.10 6.21 2.33
C PHE A 36 -8.09 6.07 1.19
N ASP A 37 -6.91 6.69 1.31
CA ASP A 37 -5.81 6.51 0.35
C ASP A 37 -5.38 5.04 0.27
N LEU A 38 -5.28 4.36 1.42
CA LEU A 38 -4.96 2.94 1.49
C LEU A 38 -6.03 2.07 0.83
N ALA A 39 -7.30 2.32 1.14
CA ALA A 39 -8.41 1.57 0.56
C ALA A 39 -8.44 1.72 -0.96
N ALA A 40 -8.31 2.96 -1.46
CA ALA A 40 -8.22 3.24 -2.89
C ALA A 40 -7.03 2.55 -3.55
N ALA A 41 -5.85 2.56 -2.92
CA ALA A 41 -4.64 1.93 -3.43
C ALA A 41 -4.74 0.39 -3.47
N LEU A 42 -5.37 -0.24 -2.47
CA LEU A 42 -5.60 -1.69 -2.46
C LEU A 42 -6.53 -2.13 -3.59
N VAL A 43 -7.59 -1.38 -3.85
CA VAL A 43 -8.48 -1.63 -5.00
C VAL A 43 -7.72 -1.39 -6.30
N TRP A 44 -6.93 -0.33 -6.39
CA TRP A 44 -6.16 -0.03 -7.58
C TRP A 44 -5.14 -1.12 -7.91
N ASN A 45 -4.52 -1.72 -6.89
CA ASN A 45 -3.56 -2.82 -7.07
C ASN A 45 -4.15 -4.04 -7.79
N GLN A 46 -5.47 -4.25 -7.77
CA GLN A 46 -6.10 -5.34 -8.50
C GLN A 46 -5.96 -5.20 -10.03
N HIS A 47 -5.75 -3.97 -10.52
CA HIS A 47 -5.55 -3.70 -11.94
C HIS A 47 -4.09 -3.88 -12.40
N VAL A 48 -3.14 -4.06 -11.47
CA VAL A 48 -1.71 -4.16 -11.76
C VAL A 48 -1.35 -5.45 -12.50
N ASP A 49 -2.10 -6.53 -12.26
CA ASP A 49 -1.81 -7.83 -12.89
C ASP A 49 -1.87 -7.75 -14.43
N GLY A 50 -2.73 -6.88 -14.97
CA GLY A 50 -2.82 -6.61 -16.40
C GLY A 50 -1.72 -5.73 -16.99
N GLU A 51 -0.94 -5.02 -16.17
CA GLU A 51 0.12 -4.08 -16.61
C GLU A 51 1.53 -4.58 -16.30
N ALA A 52 1.77 -5.00 -15.05
CA ALA A 52 3.10 -5.37 -14.55
C ALA A 52 3.17 -6.80 -14.00
N GLY A 53 2.05 -7.54 -14.02
CA GLY A 53 1.94 -8.93 -13.60
C GLY A 53 1.88 -9.15 -12.07
N ASP A 54 1.48 -10.37 -11.69
CA ASP A 54 1.19 -10.75 -10.30
C ASP A 54 2.37 -10.53 -9.34
N GLY A 55 3.61 -10.74 -9.78
CA GLY A 55 4.80 -10.52 -8.95
C GLY A 55 4.92 -9.07 -8.47
N TYR A 56 4.67 -8.11 -9.36
CA TYR A 56 4.66 -6.69 -9.02
C TYR A 56 3.44 -6.35 -8.15
N ALA A 57 2.26 -6.87 -8.49
CA ALA A 57 1.04 -6.69 -7.70
C ALA A 57 1.15 -7.26 -6.27
N CYS A 58 1.94 -8.33 -6.10
CA CYS A 58 2.26 -8.91 -4.80
C CYS A 58 3.20 -7.99 -4.01
N ALA A 59 4.29 -7.52 -4.62
CA ALA A 59 5.25 -6.61 -3.98
C ALA A 59 4.59 -5.30 -3.50
N VAL A 60 3.69 -4.74 -4.31
CA VAL A 60 2.92 -3.54 -3.94
C VAL A 60 1.99 -3.82 -2.75
N ARG A 61 1.28 -4.96 -2.73
CA ARG A 61 0.48 -5.39 -1.56
C ARG A 61 1.32 -5.53 -0.29
N TRP A 62 2.52 -6.10 -0.40
CA TRP A 62 3.45 -6.23 0.73
C TRP A 62 3.84 -4.88 1.32
N CYS A 63 4.02 -3.85 0.49
CA CYS A 63 4.31 -2.49 0.96
C CYS A 63 3.16 -1.89 1.79
N PHE A 64 1.93 -2.35 1.61
CA PHE A 64 0.77 -1.97 2.41
C PHE A 64 0.68 -2.76 3.72
N ALA A 65 0.95 -4.07 3.69
CA ALA A 65 0.91 -4.94 4.87
C ALA A 65 2.08 -4.68 5.86
N GLY A 66 3.27 -4.37 5.35
CA GLY A 66 4.46 -4.11 6.17
C GLY A 66 4.32 -2.92 7.11
N ALA A 67 3.44 -1.96 6.80
CA ALA A 67 3.14 -0.83 7.68
C ALA A 67 2.46 -1.26 9.01
N SER A 68 1.80 -2.43 9.04
CA SER A 68 1.17 -2.98 10.26
C SER A 68 2.07 -3.97 11.00
N ILE A 69 2.94 -4.70 10.30
CA ILE A 69 3.76 -5.79 10.88
C ILE A 69 5.03 -5.26 11.55
N HIS A 70 5.56 -4.10 11.12
CA HIS A 70 6.79 -3.54 11.67
C HIS A 70 6.67 -2.98 13.09
N SER A 71 5.50 -3.01 13.73
CA SER A 71 5.37 -2.37 15.04
C SER A 71 6.14 -3.10 16.14
N GLN A 72 6.23 -4.45 16.21
CA GLN A 72 6.99 -5.12 17.30
C GLN A 72 7.51 -6.56 17.06
N SER A 73 7.06 -7.32 16.05
CA SER A 73 7.28 -8.79 16.06
C SER A 73 8.72 -9.23 15.79
N TRP A 74 9.43 -8.57 14.87
CA TRP A 74 10.78 -9.00 14.46
C TRP A 74 11.84 -8.80 15.56
N ARG A 75 11.63 -7.81 16.45
CA ARG A 75 12.51 -7.58 17.61
C ARG A 75 12.41 -8.70 18.65
N GLY A 76 11.22 -9.26 18.85
CA GLY A 76 11.01 -10.39 19.77
C GLY A 76 11.66 -11.69 19.26
N GLU A 77 11.63 -11.93 17.95
CA GLU A 77 12.22 -13.14 17.36
C GLU A 77 13.75 -13.15 17.39
N ILE A 78 14.40 -11.98 17.30
CA ILE A 78 15.87 -11.89 17.42
C ILE A 78 16.32 -12.22 18.84
N ILE A 79 15.63 -11.72 19.87
CA ILE A 79 15.98 -12.01 21.27
C ILE A 79 15.80 -13.50 21.58
N LYS A 80 14.80 -14.16 20.99
CA LYS A 80 14.51 -15.57 21.25
C LYS A 80 15.51 -16.55 20.61
N ASN A 81 16.18 -16.16 19.53
CA ASN A 81 17.06 -17.05 18.76
C ASN A 81 18.57 -16.72 18.90
N VAL A 82 18.94 -15.73 19.73
CA VAL A 82 20.33 -15.28 19.94
C VAL A 82 20.79 -15.49 21.39
N ILE A 83 20.22 -16.46 22.11
CA ILE A 83 20.70 -16.91 23.42
C ILE A 83 20.97 -18.40 23.38
#